data_AF-A0A9N8ZHI4-F1
#
_entry.id   AF-A0A9N8ZHI4-F1
#
_cell.length_a   1.000
_cell.length_b   1.000
_cell.length_c   1.000
_cell.angle_alpha   90.00
_cell.angle_beta   90.00
_cell.angle_gamma   90.00
#
_symmetry.space_group_name_H-M   'P 1'
#
loop_
_entity.id
_entity.type
_entity.pdbx_description
1 polymer ?
#
loop_
_entity_poly.entity_id
_entity_poly.type
_entity_poly.pdbx_seq_one_letter_code
_entity_poly.pdbx_strand_id
1 'polypeptide(L)'
;MSKSSELEFAQLKTMELIHQVAENNSKIKKELFASIEDIQTILNKRTKYLKLHDNYLLTGHIATDIEIEQFFEQLHIRQNLTCNSPIERNYYSCRIKDVDLCYWCGADDGILEPSENLKSQFKTIYPLCISCEASGHEWSTRAPIVFQSKNKKVRA
;
A
#
# COMPACT_ATOMS: atom_id res chain seq x y z
N MET A 1 -7.15 -17.64 -26.55
CA MET A 1 -6.54 -18.97 -26.62
C MET A 1 -7.33 -19.86 -27.56
N SER A 2 -6.71 -20.88 -28.16
CA SER A 2 -7.42 -21.87 -28.97
C SER A 2 -7.96 -23.01 -28.09
N LYS A 3 -9.07 -23.64 -28.51
CA LYS A 3 -9.69 -24.76 -27.75
C LYS A 3 -8.74 -25.92 -27.49
N SER A 4 -7.80 -26.17 -28.41
CA SER A 4 -6.79 -27.21 -28.25
C SER A 4 -5.82 -26.90 -27.12
N SER A 5 -5.36 -25.65 -27.03
CA SER A 5 -4.45 -25.21 -25.98
C SER A 5 -5.16 -25.21 -24.63
N GLU A 6 -6.42 -24.78 -24.57
CA GLU A 6 -7.24 -24.84 -23.34
C GLU A 6 -7.40 -26.27 -22.80
N LEU A 7 -7.60 -27.25 -23.69
CA LEU A 7 -7.69 -28.66 -23.29
C LEU A 7 -6.36 -29.17 -22.71
N GLU A 8 -5.24 -28.79 -23.33
CA GLU A 8 -3.89 -29.15 -22.88
C GLU A 8 -3.58 -28.50 -21.53
N PHE A 9 -3.96 -27.23 -21.33
CA PHE A 9 -3.87 -26.56 -20.03
C PHE A 9 -4.70 -27.21 -18.95
N ALA A 10 -5.94 -27.60 -19.26
CA ALA A 10 -6.82 -28.23 -18.28
C ALA A 10 -6.25 -29.57 -17.73
N GLN A 11 -5.36 -30.21 -18.49
CA GLN A 11 -4.65 -31.42 -18.05
C GLN A 11 -3.46 -31.12 -17.15
N LEU A 12 -2.84 -29.94 -17.27
CA LEU A 12 -1.68 -29.51 -16.49
C LEU A 12 -2.15 -28.92 -15.16
N LYS A 13 -1.89 -29.63 -14.07
CA LYS A 13 -2.42 -29.29 -12.73
C LYS A 13 -1.53 -28.35 -11.90
N THR A 14 -0.33 -28.02 -12.38
CA THR A 14 0.63 -27.17 -11.65
C THR A 14 1.26 -26.13 -12.57
N MET A 15 1.69 -25.02 -11.97
CA MET A 15 2.34 -23.93 -12.70
C MET A 15 3.70 -24.33 -13.28
N GLU A 16 4.49 -25.15 -12.58
CA GLU A 16 5.74 -25.70 -13.13
C GLU A 16 5.51 -26.50 -14.43
N LEU A 17 4.49 -27.36 -14.46
CA LEU A 17 4.20 -28.18 -15.64
C LEU A 17 3.73 -27.30 -16.81
N ILE A 18 2.94 -26.28 -16.53
CA ILE A 18 2.52 -25.27 -17.50
C ILE A 18 3.74 -24.56 -18.10
N HIS A 19 4.70 -24.14 -17.26
CA HIS A 19 5.93 -23.50 -17.73
C HIS A 19 6.76 -24.43 -18.61
N GLN A 20 6.96 -25.68 -18.20
CA GLN A 20 7.71 -26.67 -19.00
C GLN A 20 7.07 -26.93 -20.37
N VAL A 21 5.74 -27.04 -20.43
CA VAL A 21 5.03 -27.22 -21.71
C VAL A 21 5.13 -25.98 -22.58
N ALA A 22 5.01 -24.78 -22.00
CA ALA A 22 5.16 -23.53 -22.75
C ALA A 22 6.58 -23.29 -23.27
N GLU A 23 7.62 -23.75 -22.56
CA GLU A 23 9.01 -23.70 -23.06
C GLU A 23 9.20 -24.59 -24.28
N ASN A 24 8.57 -25.77 -24.29
CA ASN A 24 8.69 -26.74 -25.38
C ASN A 24 7.69 -26.50 -26.52
N ASN A 25 6.63 -25.71 -26.31
CA ASN A 25 5.58 -25.44 -27.29
C ASN A 25 5.42 -23.93 -27.57
N SER A 26 6.02 -23.48 -28.68
CA SER A 26 5.99 -22.07 -29.09
C SER A 26 4.59 -21.52 -29.38
N LYS A 27 3.64 -22.37 -29.79
CA LYS A 27 2.25 -21.96 -30.05
C LYS A 27 1.55 -21.62 -28.73
N ILE A 28 1.63 -22.53 -27.77
CA ILE A 28 1.04 -22.35 -26.43
C ILE A 28 1.64 -21.12 -25.75
N LYS A 29 2.97 -20.96 -25.83
CA LYS A 29 3.67 -19.79 -25.32
C LYS A 29 3.09 -18.49 -25.87
N LYS A 30 2.91 -18.39 -27.20
CA LYS A 30 2.33 -17.19 -27.83
C LYS A 30 0.88 -16.96 -27.38
N GLU A 31 0.08 -18.01 -27.30
CA GLU A 31 -1.32 -17.88 -26.87
C GLU A 31 -1.46 -17.47 -25.39
N LEU A 32 -0.55 -17.91 -24.52
CA LEU A 32 -0.46 -17.44 -23.14
C LEU A 32 -0.12 -15.95 -23.07
N PHE A 33 0.90 -15.50 -23.80
CA PHE A 33 1.26 -14.07 -23.84
C PHE A 33 0.10 -13.23 -24.38
N ALA A 34 -0.57 -13.68 -25.44
CA ALA A 34 -1.74 -13.00 -25.98
C ALA A 34 -2.90 -12.94 -24.97
N SER A 35 -3.07 -13.96 -24.12
CA SER A 35 -4.15 -13.99 -23.13
C SER A 35 -4.04 -12.93 -22.03
N ILE A 36 -2.83 -12.41 -21.79
CA ILE A 36 -2.56 -11.39 -20.76
C ILE A 36 -2.30 -10.00 -21.34
N GLU A 37 -2.26 -9.84 -22.66
CA GLU A 37 -1.88 -8.61 -23.35
C GLU A 37 -2.79 -7.42 -23.00
N ASP A 38 -4.10 -7.65 -22.94
CA ASP A 38 -5.08 -6.62 -22.55
C ASP A 38 -4.84 -6.12 -21.11
N ILE A 39 -4.56 -7.05 -20.19
CA ILE A 39 -4.29 -6.74 -18.78
C ILE A 39 -2.98 -5.95 -18.68
N GLN A 40 -1.94 -6.39 -19.38
CA GLN A 40 -0.66 -5.67 -19.43
C GLN A 40 -0.84 -4.26 -20.00
N THR A 41 -1.68 -4.08 -21.02
CA THR A 41 -1.98 -2.77 -21.62
C THR A 41 -2.68 -1.85 -20.62
N ILE A 42 -3.67 -2.37 -19.89
CA ILE A 42 -4.39 -1.61 -18.85
C ILE A 42 -3.43 -1.19 -17.74
N LEU A 43 -2.60 -2.12 -17.25
CA LEU A 43 -1.62 -1.85 -16.19
C LEU A 43 -0.63 -0.80 -16.66
N ASN A 44 0.00 -0.99 -17.82
CA ASN A 44 0.91 -0.02 -18.42
C ASN A 44 0.28 1.37 -18.53
N LYS A 45 -0.96 1.48 -19.02
CA LYS A 45 -1.64 2.78 -19.14
C LYS A 45 -1.82 3.46 -17.78
N ARG A 46 -2.13 2.71 -16.73
CA ARG A 46 -2.32 3.23 -15.37
C ARG A 46 -1.00 3.58 -14.70
N THR A 47 0.05 2.80 -14.94
CA THR A 47 1.35 2.97 -14.26
C THR A 47 2.33 3.86 -15.02
N LYS A 48 2.09 4.15 -16.32
CA LYS A 48 2.98 4.97 -17.18
C LYS A 48 3.37 6.33 -16.59
N TYR A 49 2.47 6.92 -15.82
CA TYR A 49 2.69 8.24 -15.21
C TYR A 49 3.18 8.16 -13.76
N LEU A 50 3.20 6.96 -13.18
CA LEU A 50 3.70 6.75 -11.83
C LEU A 50 5.23 6.75 -11.85
N LYS A 51 5.79 7.49 -10.91
CA LYS A 51 7.22 7.56 -10.67
C LYS A 51 7.52 7.22 -9.22
N LEU A 52 8.57 6.44 -9.02
CA LEU A 52 9.14 6.20 -7.70
C LEU A 52 10.59 6.68 -7.75
N HIS A 53 10.93 7.70 -6.95
CA HIS A 53 12.27 8.32 -6.93
C HIS A 53 12.82 8.62 -8.33
N ASP A 54 12.02 9.33 -9.15
CA ASP A 54 12.32 9.70 -10.54
C ASP A 54 12.43 8.55 -11.56
N ASN A 55 12.25 7.30 -11.12
CA ASN A 55 12.16 6.13 -12.00
C ASN A 55 10.71 5.82 -12.39
N TYR A 56 10.49 5.50 -13.67
CA TYR A 56 9.19 5.06 -14.16
C TYR A 56 8.95 3.59 -13.81
N LEU A 57 7.70 3.25 -13.50
CA LEU A 57 7.31 1.85 -13.33
C LEU A 57 7.18 1.18 -14.69
N LEU A 58 7.97 0.12 -14.90
CA LEU A 58 7.86 -0.74 -16.08
C LEU A 58 6.89 -1.88 -15.81
N THR A 59 6.06 -2.20 -16.79
CA THR A 59 5.02 -3.22 -16.71
C THR A 59 5.12 -4.08 -17.97
N GLY A 60 5.33 -5.40 -17.82
CA GLY A 60 5.42 -6.32 -18.96
C GLY A 60 6.63 -7.26 -18.97
N HIS A 61 7.61 -7.05 -18.09
CA HIS A 61 8.69 -8.00 -17.84
C HIS A 61 8.49 -8.66 -16.48
N ILE A 62 8.78 -9.96 -16.41
CA ILE A 62 8.89 -10.65 -15.12
C ILE A 62 10.07 -10.01 -14.40
N ALA A 63 9.84 -9.49 -13.20
CA ALA A 63 10.91 -8.98 -12.38
C ALA A 63 11.86 -10.13 -12.01
N THR A 64 13.14 -9.94 -12.24
CA THR A 64 14.19 -10.84 -11.76
C THR A 64 14.30 -10.75 -10.24
N ASP A 65 14.83 -11.79 -9.60
CA ASP A 65 15.07 -11.78 -8.15
C ASP A 65 15.92 -10.57 -7.72
N ILE A 66 16.89 -10.18 -8.56
CA ILE A 66 17.75 -9.00 -8.35
C ILE A 66 16.93 -7.70 -8.38
N GLU A 67 16.05 -7.54 -9.38
CA GLU A 67 15.19 -6.35 -9.47
C GLU A 67 14.21 -6.28 -8.29
N ILE A 68 13.71 -7.43 -7.82
CA ILE A 68 12.86 -7.53 -6.64
C ILE A 68 13.64 -7.07 -5.40
N GLU A 69 14.83 -7.61 -5.17
CA GLU A 69 15.69 -7.23 -4.04
C GLU A 69 16.02 -5.74 -4.05
N GLN A 70 16.47 -5.19 -5.19
CA GLN A 70 16.77 -3.76 -5.34
C GLN A 70 15.54 -2.87 -5.09
N PHE A 71 14.36 -3.31 -5.54
CA PHE A 71 13.12 -2.59 -5.25
C PHE A 71 12.84 -2.54 -3.75
N PHE A 72 13.04 -3.65 -3.03
CA PHE A 72 12.86 -3.70 -1.58
C PHE A 72 13.90 -2.88 -0.80
N GLU A 73 15.13 -2.74 -1.31
CA GLU A 73 16.13 -1.83 -0.71
C GLU A 73 15.73 -0.34 -0.85
N GLN A 74 15.09 0.02 -1.95
CA GLN A 74 14.61 1.39 -2.18
C GLN A 74 13.34 1.73 -1.40
N LEU A 75 12.53 0.71 -1.08
CA LEU A 75 11.37 0.89 -0.22
C LEU A 75 11.81 1.05 1.23
N HIS A 76 11.62 2.26 1.79
CA HIS A 76 11.60 2.45 3.23
C HIS A 76 10.33 1.82 3.81
N ILE A 77 10.33 0.49 3.91
CA ILE A 77 9.32 -0.23 4.68
C ILE A 77 9.63 0.06 6.13
N ARG A 78 8.72 0.72 6.85
CA ARG A 78 8.74 0.67 8.30
C ARG A 78 8.50 -0.80 8.68
N GLN A 79 9.58 -1.55 8.88
CA GLN A 79 9.54 -2.98 9.22
C GLN A 79 8.85 -3.25 10.57
N ASN A 80 8.58 -2.20 11.35
CA ASN A 80 7.78 -2.22 12.58
C ASN A 80 6.35 -1.67 12.39
N LEU A 81 5.79 -1.68 11.18
CA LEU A 81 4.34 -1.54 11.01
C LEU A 81 3.71 -2.87 11.42
N THR A 82 3.19 -2.90 12.63
CA THR A 82 2.44 -4.03 13.14
C THR A 82 0.98 -3.61 13.18
N CYS A 83 0.08 -4.45 12.67
CA CYS A 83 -1.37 -4.26 12.81
C CYS A 83 -1.84 -4.27 14.29
N ASN A 84 -0.90 -4.31 15.24
CA ASN A 84 -1.10 -4.18 16.66
C ASN A 84 -1.35 -2.73 17.07
N SER A 85 -0.93 -1.73 16.29
CA SER A 85 -1.33 -0.35 16.59
C SER A 85 -2.81 -0.15 16.21
N PRO A 86 -3.66 0.34 17.12
CA PRO A 86 -5.10 0.54 16.87
C PRO A 86 -5.42 1.32 15.60
N ILE A 87 -4.56 2.30 15.28
CA ILE A 87 -4.70 3.17 14.13
C ILE A 87 -4.36 2.44 12.82
N GLU A 88 -3.34 1.59 12.81
CA GLU A 88 -2.97 0.77 11.65
C GLU A 88 -4.03 -0.29 11.36
N ARG A 89 -4.64 -0.87 12.39
CA ARG A 89 -5.74 -1.83 12.21
C ARG A 89 -6.86 -1.24 11.35
N ASN A 90 -7.20 0.03 11.52
CA ASN A 90 -8.27 0.66 10.74
C ASN A 90 -7.80 1.07 9.35
N TYR A 91 -6.60 1.65 9.26
CA TYR A 91 -5.95 1.99 7.99
C TYR A 91 -5.88 0.79 7.03
N TYR A 92 -5.60 -0.41 7.53
CA TYR A 92 -5.53 -1.64 6.73
C TYR A 92 -6.85 -2.42 6.62
N SER A 93 -7.87 -2.11 7.44
CA SER A 93 -9.13 -2.88 7.45
C SER A 93 -10.09 -2.59 6.29
N CYS A 94 -9.77 -1.64 5.40
CA CYS A 94 -10.66 -1.17 4.33
C CYS A 94 -12.08 -0.79 4.81
N ARG A 95 -12.29 -0.52 6.10
CA ARG A 95 -13.61 -0.17 6.64
C ARG A 95 -13.92 1.30 6.33
N ILE A 96 -15.00 1.49 5.56
CA ILE A 96 -15.51 2.75 5.00
C ILE A 96 -16.24 3.63 6.05
N LYS A 97 -16.07 3.38 7.35
CA LYS A 97 -16.76 4.15 8.39
C LYS A 97 -15.75 4.92 9.24
N ASP A 98 -15.97 6.23 9.34
CA ASP A 98 -15.32 7.12 10.30
C ASP A 98 -15.78 6.73 11.71
N VAL A 99 -15.16 5.70 12.27
CA VAL A 99 -15.34 5.33 13.68
C VAL A 99 -14.20 5.96 14.45
N ASP A 100 -14.53 6.78 15.45
CA ASP A 100 -13.55 7.33 16.38
C ASP A 100 -13.06 6.21 17.30
N LEU A 101 -11.77 5.93 17.23
CA LEU A 101 -11.14 4.86 17.99
C LEU A 101 -10.04 5.41 18.87
N CYS A 102 -9.99 4.92 20.11
CA CYS A 102 -8.95 5.30 21.04
C CYS A 102 -7.57 4.99 20.44
N TYR A 103 -6.71 5.99 20.41
CA TYR A 103 -5.35 5.90 19.86
C TYR A 103 -4.51 4.78 20.49
N TRP A 104 -4.73 4.50 21.78
CA TRP A 104 -3.91 3.59 22.57
C TRP A 104 -4.41 2.15 22.57
N CYS A 105 -5.72 1.92 22.75
CA CYS A 105 -6.29 0.58 22.86
C CYS A 105 -7.17 0.16 21.67
N GLY A 106 -7.64 1.10 20.86
CA GLY A 106 -8.52 0.83 19.72
C GLY A 106 -9.96 0.48 20.06
N ALA A 107 -10.40 0.78 21.28
CA ALA A 107 -11.81 0.75 21.65
C ALA A 107 -12.58 1.88 20.95
N ASP A 108 -13.82 1.61 20.55
CA ASP A 108 -14.80 2.58 20.02
C ASP A 108 -15.76 3.10 21.10
N ASP A 109 -15.74 2.52 22.30
CA ASP A 109 -16.56 2.92 23.42
C ASP A 109 -15.81 3.81 24.43
N GLY A 110 -16.57 4.63 25.16
CA GLY A 110 -16.04 5.51 26.20
C GLY A 110 -15.04 6.55 25.68
N ILE A 111 -15.15 6.97 24.42
CA ILE A 111 -14.35 8.05 23.84
C ILE A 111 -14.67 9.38 24.55
N LEU A 112 -13.63 10.07 24.98
CA LEU A 112 -13.71 11.38 25.63
C LEU A 112 -13.86 12.49 24.59
N GLU A 113 -14.51 13.57 24.99
CA GLU A 113 -14.53 14.81 24.23
C GLU A 113 -13.29 15.65 24.56
N PRO A 114 -12.47 16.03 23.56
CA PRO A 114 -11.30 16.86 23.80
C PRO A 114 -11.70 18.27 24.24
N SER A 115 -10.90 18.87 25.12
CA SER A 115 -11.12 20.24 25.58
C SER A 115 -11.00 21.27 24.44
N GLU A 116 -11.72 22.39 24.54
CA GLU A 116 -11.69 23.48 23.55
C GLU A 116 -10.28 24.08 23.37
N ASN A 117 -9.45 24.05 24.41
CA ASN A 117 -8.06 24.49 24.32
C ASN A 117 -7.22 23.56 23.43
N LEU A 118 -7.38 22.24 23.59
CA LEU A 118 -6.72 21.26 22.72
C LEU A 118 -7.15 21.47 21.26
N LYS A 119 -8.46 21.62 21.01
CA LYS A 119 -9.03 21.85 19.67
C LYS A 119 -8.45 23.10 19.00
N SER A 120 -8.17 24.14 19.79
CA SER A 120 -7.61 25.40 19.29
C SER A 120 -6.11 25.32 18.98
N GLN A 121 -5.36 24.49 19.72
CA GLN A 121 -3.90 24.42 19.62
C GLN A 121 -3.40 23.43 18.55
N PHE A 122 -4.12 22.32 18.33
CA PHE A 122 -3.64 21.22 17.51
C PHE A 122 -4.50 21.02 16.26
N LYS A 123 -3.85 20.67 15.14
CA LYS A 123 -4.54 20.39 13.87
C LYS A 123 -5.25 19.04 13.90
N THR A 124 -4.68 18.07 14.62
CA THR A 124 -5.26 16.74 14.76
C THR A 124 -5.14 16.32 16.22
N ILE A 125 -6.25 15.88 16.78
CA ILE A 125 -6.33 15.29 18.11
C ILE A 125 -6.86 13.87 17.89
N TYR A 126 -6.09 12.87 18.30
CA TYR A 126 -6.53 11.49 18.19
C TYR A 126 -7.44 11.13 19.37
N PRO A 127 -8.52 10.36 19.15
CA PRO A 127 -9.45 10.02 20.23
C PRO A 127 -8.77 9.29 21.39
N LEU A 128 -9.24 9.55 22.61
CA LEU A 128 -8.79 8.93 23.85
C LEU A 128 -10.02 8.40 24.59
N CYS A 129 -9.95 7.17 25.12
CA CYS A 129 -11.05 6.63 25.95
C CYS A 129 -10.79 6.79 27.44
N ILE A 130 -11.87 6.74 28.23
CA ILE A 130 -11.88 6.87 29.70
C ILE A 130 -10.89 5.87 30.35
N SER A 131 -10.84 4.62 29.88
CA SER A 131 -9.96 3.60 30.46
C SER A 131 -8.47 3.92 30.25
N CYS A 132 -8.12 4.51 29.10
CA CYS A 132 -6.75 4.90 28.81
C CYS A 132 -6.36 6.16 29.58
N GLU A 133 -7.25 7.14 29.72
CA GLU A 133 -7.02 8.30 30.58
C GLU A 133 -6.79 7.88 32.04
N ALA A 134 -7.62 6.97 32.57
CA ALA A 134 -7.47 6.42 33.92
C ALA A 134 -6.16 5.62 34.10
N SER A 135 -5.63 5.05 33.02
CA SER A 135 -4.34 4.34 33.01
C SER A 135 -3.14 5.29 32.89
N GLY A 136 -3.37 6.61 32.82
CA GLY A 136 -2.33 7.63 32.72
C GLY A 136 -1.89 7.97 31.30
N HIS A 137 -2.62 7.53 30.27
CA HIS A 137 -2.35 7.91 28.89
C HIS A 137 -2.90 9.30 28.57
N GLU A 138 -2.09 10.13 27.91
CA GLU A 138 -2.49 11.46 27.46
C GLU A 138 -2.98 11.45 26.00
N TRP A 139 -3.57 12.58 25.59
CA TRP A 139 -4.01 12.85 24.23
C TRP A 139 -2.83 12.85 23.25
N SER A 140 -2.91 12.01 22.22
CA SER A 140 -1.98 12.06 21.09
C SER A 140 -2.41 13.16 20.12
N THR A 141 -1.51 14.08 19.80
CA THR A 141 -1.83 15.27 18.98
C THR A 141 -0.81 15.49 17.86
N ARG A 142 -1.23 16.18 16.80
CA ARG A 142 -0.34 16.70 15.76
C ARG A 142 -0.50 18.21 15.64
N ALA A 143 0.62 18.91 15.80
CA ALA A 143 0.69 20.35 15.62
C ALA A 143 0.42 20.74 14.16
N PRO A 144 -0.09 21.96 13.91
CA PRO A 144 -0.15 22.51 12.57
C PRO A 144 1.24 22.57 11.93
N ILE A 145 1.36 22.15 10.67
CA ILE A 145 2.61 22.33 9.91
C ILE A 145 2.72 23.81 9.56
N VAL A 146 3.60 24.54 10.25
CA VAL A 146 3.95 25.91 9.87
C VAL A 146 5.04 25.86 8.81
N PHE A 147 4.69 26.11 7.55
CA PHE A 147 5.68 26.29 6.49
C PHE A 147 6.40 27.62 6.72
N GLN A 148 7.67 27.57 7.15
CA GLN A 148 8.52 28.74 7.09
C GLN A 148 8.82 29.06 5.61
N SER A 149 8.28 30.17 5.11
CA SER A 149 8.69 30.71 3.81
C SER A 149 10.18 31.04 3.89
N LYS A 150 11.02 30.20 3.28
CA LYS A 150 12.43 30.52 3.10
C LYS A 150 12.49 31.72 2.16
N ASN A 151 12.74 32.91 2.71
CA ASN A 151 13.16 34.06 1.92
C ASN A 151 14.39 33.63 1.09
N LYS A 152 14.20 33.52 -0.23
CA LYS A 152 15.29 33.28 -1.19
C LYS A 152 16.30 34.41 -1.01
N LYS A 153 17.43 34.13 -0.36
CA LYS A 153 18.62 34.99 -0.47
C LYS A 153 19.05 34.95 -1.93
N VAL A 154 18.73 36.01 -2.67
CA VAL A 154 19.34 36.31 -3.97
C VAL A 154 20.83 36.50 -3.69
N ARG A 155 21.66 35.57 -4.17
CA ARG A 155 23.11 35.79 -4.22
C ARG A 155 23.36 36.79 -5.36
N ALA A 156 23.88 37.96 -5.00
CA ALA A 156 24.53 38.88 -5.92
C ALA A 156 25.87 38.30 -6.40
#